data_AF-T0ZJS3-F1
#
_entry.id   AF-T0ZJS3-F1
#
_cell.length_a   1.000
_cell.length_b   1.000
_cell.length_c   1.000
_cell.angle_alpha   90.00
_cell.angle_beta   90.00
_cell.angle_gamma   90.00
#
_symmetry.space_group_name_H-M   'P 1'
#
loop_
_entity.id
_entity.type
_entity.pdbx_description
1 polymer ?
#
loop_
_entity_poly.entity_id
_entity_poly.type
_entity_poly.pdbx_seq_one_letter_code
_entity_poly.pdbx_strand_id
1 'polypeptide(L)'
;FEPLLRGALADGFRPASVTADKGYLSRDNYSLGAELGLGTYIPFKSNSVASAQGSSAWKRAYHLFQANRDTFDMNYHKRSNVES
;
A
#
# COMPACT_ATOMS: atom_id res chain seq x y z
N PHE A 1 -7.01 -4.25 8.44
CA PHE A 1 -6.57 -3.23 7.48
C PHE A 1 -7.76 -2.47 6.93
N GLU A 2 -8.64 -3.12 6.17
CA GLU A 2 -9.85 -2.47 5.63
C GLU A 2 -10.73 -1.71 6.65
N PRO A 3 -11.22 -2.32 7.75
CA PRO A 3 -12.13 -1.61 8.66
C PRO A 3 -11.48 -0.40 9.32
N LEU A 4 -10.17 -0.45 9.54
CA LEU A 4 -9.40 0.65 10.12
C LEU A 4 -9.25 1.81 9.11
N LEU A 5 -8.95 1.51 7.86
CA LEU A 5 -8.81 2.52 6.81
C LEU A 5 -10.15 3.20 6.51
N ARG A 6 -11.23 2.43 6.40
CA ARG A 6 -12.59 2.95 6.21
C ARG A 6 -13.05 3.79 7.41
N GLY A 7 -12.74 3.35 8.64
CA GLY A 7 -13.03 4.10 9.86
C GLY A 7 -12.32 5.45 9.90
N ALA A 8 -11.03 5.49 9.57
CA ALA A 8 -10.27 6.74 9.52
C ALA A 8 -10.83 7.71 8.47
N LEU A 9 -11.17 7.22 7.27
CA LEU A 9 -11.83 8.03 6.24
C LEU A 9 -13.19 8.57 6.69
N ALA A 10 -13.97 7.76 7.41
CA ALA A 10 -15.27 8.17 7.96
C ALA A 10 -15.12 9.23 9.06
N ASP A 11 -14.04 9.18 9.84
CA ASP A 11 -13.68 10.19 10.85
C ASP A 11 -13.16 11.51 10.21
N GLY A 12 -13.02 11.53 8.88
CA GLY A 12 -12.55 12.70 8.12
C GLY A 12 -11.05 12.71 7.87
N PHE A 13 -10.31 11.71 8.32
CA PHE A 13 -8.90 11.56 8.01
C PHE A 13 -8.71 11.15 6.55
N ARG A 14 -8.13 12.05 5.74
CA ARG A 14 -7.88 11.83 4.30
C ARG A 14 -6.38 11.74 4.02
N PRO A 15 -5.76 10.57 4.24
CA PRO A 15 -4.36 10.40 3.90
C PRO A 15 -4.17 10.46 2.38
N ALA A 16 -3.01 10.90 1.89
CA ALA A 16 -2.67 10.76 0.47
C ALA A 16 -2.22 9.32 0.13
N SER A 17 -1.73 8.60 1.15
CA SER A 17 -1.16 7.26 1.03
C SER A 17 -1.27 6.49 2.33
N VAL A 18 -1.35 5.17 2.25
CA VAL A 18 -1.35 4.24 3.38
C VAL A 18 -0.15 3.31 3.30
N THR A 19 0.55 3.17 4.42
CA THR A 19 1.67 2.25 4.61
C THR A 19 1.25 1.13 5.55
N ALA A 20 1.65 -0.11 5.29
CA ALA A 20 1.39 -1.21 6.22
C ALA A 20 2.51 -2.24 6.21
N ASP A 21 2.59 -3.03 7.29
CA ASP A 21 3.55 -4.11 7.43
C ASP A 21 3.33 -5.23 6.40
N LYS A 22 4.40 -5.99 6.15
CA LYS A 22 4.40 -7.14 5.22
C LYS A 22 3.33 -8.20 5.53
N GLY A 23 2.87 -8.27 6.78
CA GLY A 23 1.76 -9.14 7.19
C GLY A 23 0.42 -8.77 6.53
N TYR A 24 0.24 -7.50 6.15
CA TYR A 24 -0.93 -7.01 5.42
C TYR A 24 -0.74 -7.06 3.90
N LEU A 25 0.30 -7.72 3.39
CA LEU A 25 0.51 -7.88 1.95
C LEU A 25 -0.59 -8.76 1.35
N SER A 26 -1.59 -8.12 0.75
CA SER A 26 -2.71 -8.78 0.09
C SER A 26 -3.13 -7.98 -1.14
N ARG A 27 -3.61 -8.69 -2.16
CA ARG A 27 -4.18 -8.07 -3.37
C ARG A 27 -5.36 -7.18 -3.04
N ASP A 28 -6.21 -7.67 -2.13
CA ASP A 28 -7.39 -6.96 -1.65
C ASP A 28 -7.04 -5.60 -1.04
N ASN A 29 -6.00 -5.54 -0.21
CA ASN A 29 -5.55 -4.28 0.40
C ASN A 29 -5.01 -3.29 -0.63
N TYR A 30 -4.34 -3.78 -1.68
CA TYR A 30 -3.88 -2.95 -2.79
C TYR A 30 -5.04 -2.46 -3.67
N SER A 31 -6.02 -3.32 -3.95
CA SER A 31 -7.23 -2.95 -4.68
C SER A 31 -8.04 -1.91 -3.90
N LEU A 32 -8.27 -2.14 -2.60
CA LEU A 32 -8.99 -1.23 -1.71
C LEU A 32 -8.33 0.16 -1.70
N GLY A 33 -7.02 0.24 -1.56
CA GLY A 33 -6.34 1.53 -1.61
C GLY A 33 -6.52 2.23 -2.94
N ALA A 34 -6.43 1.50 -4.06
CA ALA A 34 -6.70 2.07 -5.38
C ALA A 34 -8.16 2.52 -5.57
N GLU A 35 -9.13 1.76 -5.06
CA GLU A 35 -10.56 2.13 -5.06
C GLU A 35 -10.81 3.41 -4.25
N LEU A 36 -10.09 3.58 -3.14
CA LEU A 36 -10.15 4.77 -2.30
C LEU A 36 -9.30 5.93 -2.84
N GLY A 37 -8.60 5.75 -3.96
CA GLY A 37 -7.70 6.76 -4.55
C GLY A 37 -6.42 7.00 -3.75
N LEU A 38 -6.04 6.07 -2.88
CA LEU A 38 -4.91 6.15 -1.97
C LEU A 38 -3.70 5.38 -2.50
N GLY A 39 -2.51 5.98 -2.41
CA GLY A 39 -1.26 5.26 -2.66
C GLY A 39 -1.02 4.21 -1.58
N THR A 40 -0.98 2.93 -1.94
CA THR A 40 -0.74 1.84 -0.98
C THR A 40 0.70 1.38 -1.06
N TYR A 41 1.37 1.33 0.09
CA TYR A 41 2.79 0.97 0.21
C TYR A 41 2.94 -0.16 1.23
N ILE A 42 2.87 -1.39 0.74
CA ILE A 42 3.03 -2.61 1.56
C ILE A 42 4.15 -3.46 0.95
N PRO A 43 5.26 -3.70 1.65
CA PRO A 43 6.43 -4.33 1.05
C PRO A 43 6.10 -5.75 0.55
N PHE A 44 6.50 -6.06 -0.67
CA PHE A 44 6.27 -7.38 -1.25
C PHE A 44 7.23 -8.42 -0.65
N LYS A 45 6.80 -9.69 -0.60
CA LYS A 45 7.63 -10.84 -0.23
C LYS A 45 8.51 -11.24 -1.42
N SER A 46 9.66 -11.85 -1.16
CA SER A 46 10.58 -12.30 -2.23
C SER A 46 9.97 -13.30 -3.21
N ASN A 47 8.94 -14.04 -2.79
CA ASN A 47 8.17 -14.96 -3.62
C ASN A 47 6.91 -14.33 -4.25
N SER A 48 6.72 -13.02 -4.11
CA SER A 48 5.59 -12.33 -4.74
C SER A 48 5.84 -12.20 -6.24
N VAL A 49 4.77 -12.32 -7.03
CA VAL A 49 4.83 -12.21 -8.48
C VAL A 49 3.99 -11.04 -8.97
N ALA A 50 4.40 -10.45 -10.10
CA ALA A 50 3.64 -9.40 -10.78
C ALA A 50 2.27 -9.87 -11.30
N SER A 51 2.10 -11.18 -11.49
CA SER A 51 0.86 -11.78 -12.00
C SER A 51 -0.26 -11.66 -10.96
N ALA A 52 -1.11 -10.67 -11.16
CA ALA A 52 -2.12 -10.25 -10.20
C ALA A 52 -3.54 -10.72 -10.53
N GLN A 53 -3.70 -11.74 -11.38
CA GLN A 53 -5.03 -12.23 -11.82
C GLN A 53 -6.02 -11.10 -12.18
N GLY A 54 -5.54 -10.02 -12.79
CA GLY A 54 -6.37 -8.87 -13.21
C GLY A 54 -6.32 -7.63 -12.32
N SER A 55 -5.70 -7.65 -11.13
CA SER A 55 -5.54 -6.44 -10.31
C SER A 55 -4.45 -5.53 -10.87
N SER A 56 -4.87 -4.46 -11.54
CA SER A 56 -4.02 -3.40 -12.07
C SER A 56 -3.27 -2.66 -10.96
N ALA A 57 -3.91 -2.49 -9.79
CA ALA A 57 -3.33 -1.87 -8.59
C ALA A 57 -2.12 -2.67 -8.07
N TRP A 58 -2.28 -3.99 -7.90
CA TRP A 58 -1.18 -4.87 -7.48
C TRP A 58 -0.03 -4.83 -8.47
N LYS A 59 -0.32 -4.94 -9.77
CA LYS A 59 0.72 -4.92 -10.81
C LYS A 59 1.50 -3.61 -10.74
N ARG A 60 0.82 -2.46 -10.71
CA ARG A 60 1.47 -1.15 -10.61
C ARG A 60 2.33 -1.03 -9.36
N ALA A 61 1.82 -1.46 -8.20
CA ALA A 61 2.57 -1.42 -6.95
C ALA A 61 3.77 -2.36 -6.94
N TYR A 62 3.64 -3.57 -7.52
CA TYR A 62 4.75 -4.52 -7.64
C TYR A 62 5.86 -3.95 -8.54
N HIS A 63 5.50 -3.34 -9.67
CA HIS A 63 6.46 -2.66 -10.53
C HIS A 63 7.12 -1.46 -9.83
N LEU A 64 6.37 -0.68 -9.06
CA LEU A 64 6.93 0.41 -8.25
C LEU A 64 7.95 -0.13 -7.24
N PHE A 65 7.59 -1.19 -6.51
CA PHE A 65 8.47 -1.82 -5.52
C PHE A 65 9.75 -2.42 -6.13
N GLN A 66 9.64 -3.05 -7.31
CA GLN A 66 10.78 -3.69 -7.97
C GLN A 66 11.69 -2.70 -8.72
N ALA A 67 11.10 -1.76 -9.47
CA ALA A 67 11.85 -0.86 -10.34
C ALA A 67 12.23 0.47 -9.67
N ASN A 68 11.45 0.91 -8.69
CA ASN A 68 11.63 2.20 -8.00
C ASN A 68 11.62 1.99 -6.50
N ARG A 69 12.53 1.12 -6.04
CA ARG A 69 12.58 0.71 -4.63
C ARG A 69 12.83 1.88 -3.70
N ASP A 70 13.69 2.81 -4.09
CA ASP A 70 13.99 4.04 -3.35
C ASP A 70 12.73 4.89 -3.10
N THR A 71 11.97 5.17 -4.16
CA THR A 71 10.68 5.89 -4.05
C THR A 71 9.68 5.15 -3.17
N PHE A 72 9.66 3.82 -3.24
CA PHE A 72 8.81 3.00 -2.39
C PHE A 72 9.22 3.13 -0.92
N ASP A 73 10.50 2.93 -0.61
CA ASP A 73 11.04 3.03 0.75
C ASP A 73 10.88 4.45 1.30
N MET A 74 11.09 5.51 0.51
CA MET A 74 10.85 6.89 0.94
C MET A 74 9.40 7.12 1.42
N ASN A 75 8.41 6.56 0.72
CA ASN A 75 7.00 6.65 1.13
C ASN A 75 6.69 5.72 2.31
N TYR A 76 7.29 4.53 2.35
CA TYR A 76 7.14 3.58 3.44
C TYR A 76 7.75 4.09 4.76
N HIS A 77 8.91 4.75 4.69
CA HIS A 77 9.61 5.37 5.81
C HIS A 77 8.91 6.61 6.36
N LYS A 78 7.87 7.14 5.70
CA LYS A 78 7.00 8.16 6.32
C LYS A 78 6.30 7.66 7.59
N ARG A 79 6.31 6.35 7.86
CA ARG A 79 5.95 5.77 9.16
C ARG A 79 6.74 6.39 10.33
N SER A 80 7.95 6.88 10.08
CA SER A 80 8.78 7.51 11.12
C SER A 80 8.18 8.80 11.70
N ASN A 81 7.23 9.44 11.01
CA ASN A 81 6.56 10.64 11.53
C ASN A 81 5.45 10.35 12.55
N VAL A 82 5.13 9.06 12.80
CA VAL A 82 4.19 8.64 13.85
C VAL A 82 4.91 8.03 15.07
N GLU A 83 6.24 7.90 15.01
CA GLU A 83 7.08 7.27 16.05
C GLU A 83 8.25 8.18 16.49
N SER A 84 8.19 9.50 16.25
CA SER A 84 9.14 10.50 16.79
C SER A 84 8.44 11.49 17.71
#